data_AF-A0A532EQ11-F1
#
_entry.id   AF-A0A532EQ11-F1
#
_cell.length_a   1.000
_cell.length_b   1.000
_cell.length_c   1.000
_cell.angle_alpha   90.00
_cell.angle_beta   90.00
_cell.angle_gamma   90.00
#
_symmetry.space_group_name_H-M   'P 1'
#
loop_
_entity.id
_entity.type
_entity.pdbx_description
1 polymer ?
#
loop_
_entity_poly.entity_id
_entity_poly.type
_entity_poly.pdbx_seq_one_letter_code
_entity_poly.pdbx_strand_id
1 'polypeptide(L)'
;MAAFTFLSVGVSSLFEISASVERQHALGVLAWVFLGALLLGENKETRVQVLIAVIFATVGEHFASIYMGGYTYRFENVPAYVPPGHGMVYLTAVALARSALFVRHHGKIAIFVITVWGAWSLWGVSGYADRGDAVGALLFGIFLIWLIAGRSPLVYLAAFFITTWLELIGTSVGAWQWAAIDPLLGWAQGNPPSAASAWYCLVDAVAIGGAGPAVRGVKRLCAWYRSSGVLNRTGIS
;
A
#
# COMPACT_ATOMS: atom_id res chain seq x y z
N MET A 1 -6.21 -10.70 -12.22
CA MET A 1 -5.26 -9.83 -11.52
C MET A 1 -5.69 -9.57 -10.08
N ALA A 2 -6.75 -8.80 -9.80
CA ALA A 2 -7.13 -8.49 -8.41
C ALA A 2 -7.33 -9.74 -7.53
N ALA A 3 -8.16 -10.69 -7.98
CA ALA A 3 -8.41 -11.94 -7.24
C ALA A 3 -7.13 -12.75 -6.94
N PHE A 4 -6.13 -12.69 -7.84
CA PHE A 4 -4.86 -13.34 -7.63
C PHE A 4 -4.13 -12.75 -6.42
N THR A 5 -4.05 -11.42 -6.31
CA THR A 5 -3.40 -10.78 -5.15
C THR A 5 -4.12 -11.07 -3.83
N PHE A 6 -5.46 -11.02 -3.80
CA PHE A 6 -6.23 -11.41 -2.60
C PHE A 6 -5.93 -12.86 -2.18
N LEU A 7 -5.89 -13.78 -3.15
CA LEU A 7 -5.53 -15.17 -2.92
C LEU A 7 -4.07 -15.30 -2.47
N SER A 8 -3.14 -14.58 -3.10
CA SER A 8 -1.73 -14.59 -2.73
C SER A 8 -1.54 -14.16 -1.28
N VAL A 9 -2.21 -13.09 -0.84
CA VAL A 9 -2.17 -12.64 0.56
C VAL A 9 -2.68 -13.73 1.51
N GLY A 10 -3.86 -14.30 1.22
CA GLY A 10 -4.45 -15.33 2.09
C GLY A 10 -3.68 -16.64 2.10
N VAL A 11 -3.04 -17.01 1.00
CA VAL A 11 -2.21 -18.23 0.92
C VAL A 11 -0.85 -17.96 1.58
N SER A 12 -0.20 -16.83 1.30
CA SER A 12 1.10 -16.51 1.90
C SER A 12 1.01 -16.35 3.42
N SER A 13 -0.11 -15.85 3.95
CA SER A 13 -0.30 -15.73 5.40
C SER A 13 -0.32 -17.09 6.10
N LEU A 14 -0.82 -18.15 5.44
CA LEU A 14 -0.74 -19.52 5.99
C LEU A 14 0.70 -20.00 6.11
N PHE A 15 1.55 -19.59 5.18
CA PHE A 15 2.97 -19.91 5.21
C PHE A 15 3.74 -19.07 6.22
N GLU A 16 3.23 -17.89 6.58
CA GLU A 16 3.80 -16.99 7.60
C GLU A 16 3.58 -17.51 9.03
N ILE A 17 2.52 -18.28 9.27
CA ILE A 17 2.29 -18.96 10.56
C ILE A 17 3.51 -19.84 10.85
N SER A 18 4.23 -19.49 11.91
CA SER A 18 5.46 -20.20 12.32
C SER A 18 6.55 -20.24 11.23
N ALA A 19 6.56 -19.30 10.27
CA ALA A 19 7.65 -19.20 9.28
C ALA A 19 9.00 -18.98 9.97
N SER A 20 10.10 -19.37 9.33
CA SER A 20 11.45 -18.87 9.64
C SER A 20 11.78 -17.65 8.79
N VAL A 21 12.88 -16.96 9.08
CA VAL A 21 13.37 -15.83 8.27
C VAL A 21 13.67 -16.26 6.83
N GLU A 22 14.21 -17.46 6.63
CA GLU A 22 14.46 -18.04 5.31
C GLU A 22 13.17 -18.20 4.51
N ARG A 23 12.07 -18.60 5.18
CA ARG A 23 10.76 -18.69 4.53
C ARG A 23 10.22 -17.31 4.16
N GLN A 24 10.44 -16.27 4.97
CA GLN A 24 10.11 -14.89 4.58
C GLN A 24 10.89 -14.45 3.34
N HIS A 25 12.18 -14.81 3.23
CA HIS A 25 12.97 -14.54 2.03
C HIS A 25 12.43 -15.29 0.81
N ALA A 26 12.06 -16.57 0.96
CA ALA A 26 11.44 -17.34 -0.12
C ALA A 26 10.11 -16.73 -0.60
N LEU A 27 9.24 -16.31 0.33
CA LEU A 27 8.03 -15.55 0.03
C LEU A 27 8.35 -14.23 -0.69
N GLY A 28 9.43 -13.56 -0.28
CA GLY A 28 9.93 -12.35 -0.94
C GLY A 28 10.31 -12.56 -2.39
N VAL A 29 11.06 -13.63 -2.69
CA VAL A 29 11.40 -14.00 -4.08
C VAL A 29 10.14 -14.27 -4.89
N LEU A 30 9.20 -15.06 -4.34
CA LEU A 30 7.93 -15.35 -5.02
C LEU A 30 7.12 -14.09 -5.28
N ALA A 31 7.04 -13.18 -4.30
CA ALA A 31 6.33 -11.91 -4.45
C ALA A 31 6.96 -11.02 -5.54
N TRP A 32 8.29 -10.98 -5.66
CA TRP A 32 8.96 -10.28 -6.76
C TRP A 32 8.68 -10.92 -8.14
N VAL A 33 8.68 -12.25 -8.23
CA VAL A 33 8.31 -12.97 -9.46
C VAL A 33 6.87 -12.65 -9.86
N PHE A 34 5.94 -12.70 -8.90
CA PHE A 34 4.53 -12.36 -9.14
C PHE A 34 4.36 -10.91 -9.56
N LEU A 35 4.99 -9.97 -8.87
CA LEU A 35 4.96 -8.56 -9.24
C LEU A 35 5.50 -8.35 -10.66
N GLY A 36 6.65 -8.95 -10.98
CA GLY A 36 7.24 -8.91 -12.31
C GLY A 36 6.31 -9.42 -13.39
N ALA A 37 5.67 -10.56 -13.17
CA ALA A 37 4.68 -11.15 -14.08
C ALA A 37 3.45 -10.24 -14.27
N LEU A 38 2.91 -9.68 -13.19
CA LEU A 38 1.77 -8.75 -13.24
C LEU A 38 2.10 -7.48 -14.03
N LEU A 39 3.34 -6.97 -13.91
CA LEU A 39 3.79 -5.77 -14.61
C LEU A 39 3.94 -5.97 -16.13
N LEU A 40 4.09 -7.20 -16.63
CA LEU A 40 4.22 -7.47 -18.06
C LEU A 40 3.03 -6.96 -18.87
N GLY A 41 1.82 -7.01 -18.30
CA GLY A 41 0.59 -6.53 -18.93
C GLY A 41 0.33 -5.03 -18.82
N GLU A 42 1.12 -4.30 -18.00
CA GLU A 42 0.84 -2.89 -17.69
C GLU A 42 1.61 -1.90 -18.57
N ASN A 43 1.03 -0.72 -18.74
CA ASN A 43 1.65 0.37 -19.50
C ASN A 43 2.81 1.02 -18.73
N LYS A 44 3.65 1.80 -19.44
CA LYS A 44 4.84 2.44 -18.86
C LYS A 44 4.53 3.33 -17.66
N GLU A 45 3.41 4.05 -17.69
CA GLU A 45 3.01 4.94 -16.61
C GLU A 45 2.67 4.15 -15.33
N THR A 46 1.86 3.09 -15.46
CA THR A 46 1.51 2.22 -14.33
C THR A 46 2.74 1.51 -13.76
N ARG A 47 3.69 1.07 -14.61
CA ARG A 47 4.96 0.50 -14.13
C ARG A 47 5.79 1.49 -13.31
N VAL A 48 5.81 2.77 -13.70
CA VAL A 48 6.50 3.82 -12.93
C VAL A 48 5.77 4.10 -11.62
N GLN A 49 4.43 4.14 -11.63
CA GLN A 49 3.64 4.29 -10.41
C GLN A 49 3.94 3.18 -9.40
N VAL A 50 3.99 1.93 -9.86
CA VAL A 50 4.35 0.77 -9.02
C VAL A 50 5.76 0.91 -8.45
N LEU A 51 6.73 1.30 -9.27
CA LEU A 51 8.09 1.51 -8.78
C LEU A 51 8.13 2.57 -7.67
N ILE A 52 7.43 3.69 -7.86
CA ILE A 52 7.32 4.75 -6.84
C ILE A 52 6.64 4.20 -5.58
N ALA A 53 5.53 3.46 -5.73
CA ALA A 53 4.81 2.86 -4.61
C ALA A 53 5.72 1.92 -3.80
N VAL A 54 6.45 1.03 -4.47
CA VAL A 54 7.38 0.10 -3.82
C VAL A 54 8.47 0.86 -3.07
N ILE A 55 9.11 1.86 -3.68
CA ILE A 55 10.18 2.64 -3.02
C ILE A 55 9.62 3.40 -1.81
N PHE A 56 8.54 4.15 -2.02
CA PHE A 56 7.96 5.01 -0.99
C PHE A 56 7.44 4.17 0.19
N ALA A 57 6.71 3.09 -0.10
CA ALA A 57 6.24 2.18 0.93
C ALA A 57 7.40 1.49 1.65
N THR A 58 8.44 1.03 0.96
CA THR A 58 9.60 0.41 1.63
C THR A 58 10.26 1.36 2.62
N VAL A 59 10.48 2.62 2.24
CA VAL A 59 11.02 3.63 3.17
C VAL A 59 10.06 3.89 4.32
N GLY A 60 8.77 4.04 4.02
CA GLY A 60 7.72 4.24 5.01
C GLY A 60 7.61 3.09 6.01
N GLU A 61 7.77 1.85 5.57
CA GLU A 61 7.75 0.64 6.39
C GLU A 61 8.91 0.61 7.38
N HIS A 62 10.14 0.89 6.93
CA HIS A 62 11.29 0.96 7.83
C HIS A 62 11.14 2.11 8.85
N PHE A 63 10.56 3.24 8.43
CA PHE A 63 10.29 4.34 9.33
C PHE A 63 9.19 4.00 10.35
N ALA A 64 8.03 3.54 9.88
CA ALA A 64 6.85 3.31 10.71
C ALA A 64 7.00 2.12 11.66
N SER A 65 7.65 1.04 11.20
CA SER A 65 7.83 -0.17 12.02
C SER A 65 9.12 -0.12 12.84
N ILE A 66 10.29 0.00 12.21
CA ILE A 66 11.59 -0.13 12.91
C ILE A 66 11.94 1.15 13.67
N TYR A 67 11.87 2.31 13.02
CA TYR A 67 12.33 3.56 13.65
C TYR A 67 11.31 4.12 14.66
N MET A 68 10.02 4.16 14.28
CA MET A 68 8.96 4.74 15.10
C MET A 68 8.35 3.74 16.07
N GLY A 69 8.29 2.45 15.72
CA GLY A 69 7.63 1.42 16.54
C GLY A 69 6.10 1.46 16.48
N GLY A 70 5.50 1.98 15.41
CA GLY A 70 4.04 2.05 15.24
C GLY A 70 3.38 0.66 15.13
N TYR A 71 4.12 -0.31 14.61
CA TYR A 71 3.81 -1.73 14.64
C TYR A 71 5.10 -2.54 14.54
N THR A 72 5.08 -3.78 15.00
CA THR A 72 6.25 -4.66 15.02
C THR A 72 5.95 -5.93 14.23
N TYR A 73 6.81 -6.23 13.26
CA TYR A 73 6.81 -7.52 12.56
C TYR A 73 7.35 -8.63 13.48
N ARG A 74 6.91 -9.88 13.27
CA ARG A 74 7.25 -11.02 14.13
C ARG A 74 8.76 -11.24 14.35
N PHE A 75 9.59 -10.89 13.37
CA PHE A 75 11.04 -11.02 13.41
C PHE A 75 11.77 -9.67 13.54
N GLU A 76 11.03 -8.60 13.86
CA GLU A 76 11.56 -7.24 14.05
C GLU A 76 12.26 -6.64 12.82
N ASN A 77 12.28 -7.34 11.68
CA ASN A 77 12.68 -6.85 10.37
C ASN A 77 11.45 -6.56 9.50
N VAL A 78 11.63 -5.71 8.49
CA VAL A 78 10.66 -5.63 7.38
C VAL A 78 10.77 -6.92 6.56
N PRO A 79 9.71 -7.75 6.45
CA PRO A 79 9.77 -8.99 5.69
C PRO A 79 10.08 -8.74 4.21
N ALA A 80 10.85 -9.63 3.59
CA ALA A 80 11.32 -9.45 2.20
C ALA A 80 10.17 -9.41 1.16
N TYR A 81 8.99 -9.92 1.51
CA TYR A 81 7.79 -9.84 0.66
C TYR A 81 7.05 -8.49 0.76
N VAL A 82 7.34 -7.65 1.75
CA VAL A 82 6.64 -6.37 1.95
C VAL A 82 6.88 -5.39 0.79
N PRO A 83 8.13 -5.13 0.34
CA PRO A 83 8.36 -4.25 -0.81
C PRO A 83 7.60 -4.66 -2.09
N PRO A 84 7.74 -5.90 -2.62
CA PRO A 84 6.96 -6.30 -3.79
C PRO A 84 5.46 -6.42 -3.50
N GLY A 85 5.08 -6.75 -2.26
CA GLY A 85 3.70 -6.80 -1.81
C GLY A 85 2.99 -5.46 -1.98
N HIS A 86 3.62 -4.35 -1.59
CA HIS A 86 3.10 -3.00 -1.82
C HIS A 86 2.90 -2.70 -3.32
N GLY A 87 3.80 -3.16 -4.17
CA GLY A 87 3.63 -3.07 -5.61
C GLY A 87 2.40 -3.84 -6.13
N MET A 88 2.18 -5.06 -5.62
CA MET A 88 1.01 -5.88 -5.95
C MET A 88 -0.29 -5.29 -5.42
N VAL A 89 -0.26 -4.70 -4.22
CA VAL A 89 -1.40 -3.99 -3.61
C VAL A 89 -1.80 -2.78 -4.45
N TYR A 90 -0.85 -1.92 -4.80
CA TYR A 90 -1.09 -0.77 -5.68
C TYR A 90 -1.72 -1.19 -7.02
N LEU A 91 -1.10 -2.19 -7.66
CA LEU A 91 -1.59 -2.77 -8.90
C LEU A 91 -3.02 -3.30 -8.78
N THR A 92 -3.33 -3.95 -7.66
CA THR A 92 -4.66 -4.47 -7.37
C THR A 92 -5.68 -3.36 -7.20
N ALA A 93 -5.33 -2.27 -6.51
CA ALA A 93 -6.17 -1.09 -6.37
C ALA A 93 -6.49 -0.48 -7.75
N VAL A 94 -5.48 -0.31 -8.61
CA VAL A 94 -5.66 0.17 -9.98
C VAL A 94 -6.55 -0.75 -10.81
N ALA A 95 -6.34 -2.08 -10.74
CA ALA A 95 -7.14 -3.05 -11.47
C ALA A 95 -8.61 -3.08 -11.00
N LEU A 96 -8.84 -3.03 -9.69
CA LEU A 96 -10.18 -2.95 -9.11
C LEU A 96 -10.87 -1.64 -9.49
N ALA A 97 -10.19 -0.50 -9.41
CA ALA A 97 -10.74 0.80 -9.79
C ALA A 97 -11.16 0.86 -11.27
N ARG A 98 -10.46 0.13 -12.15
CA ARG A 98 -10.79 -0.01 -13.58
C ARG A 98 -11.89 -1.05 -13.86
N SER A 99 -12.26 -1.87 -12.88
CA SER A 99 -13.23 -2.95 -13.07
C SER A 99 -14.65 -2.44 -13.28
N ALA A 100 -15.47 -3.21 -14.02
CA ALA A 100 -16.87 -2.86 -14.25
C ALA A 100 -17.67 -2.72 -12.95
N LEU A 101 -17.33 -3.49 -11.90
CA LEU A 101 -17.95 -3.42 -10.58
C LEU A 101 -17.75 -2.03 -9.95
N PHE A 102 -16.50 -1.58 -9.84
CA PHE A 102 -16.19 -0.28 -9.23
C PHE A 102 -16.72 0.87 -10.09
N VAL A 103 -16.52 0.83 -11.41
CA VAL A 103 -17.01 1.89 -12.29
C VAL A 103 -18.54 2.05 -12.19
N ARG A 104 -19.30 0.95 -12.24
CA ARG A 104 -20.78 0.99 -12.24
C ARG A 104 -21.37 1.21 -10.86
N HIS A 105 -20.71 0.78 -9.78
CA HIS A 105 -21.29 0.74 -8.44
C HIS A 105 -20.51 1.52 -7.38
N HIS A 106 -19.55 2.37 -7.76
CA HIS A 106 -18.71 3.14 -6.83
C HIS A 106 -19.50 3.84 -5.73
N GLY A 107 -20.65 4.46 -6.03
CA GLY A 107 -21.48 5.14 -5.01
C GLY A 107 -22.00 4.17 -3.95
N LYS A 108 -22.50 2.99 -4.36
CA LYS A 108 -22.96 1.95 -3.42
C LYS A 108 -21.81 1.36 -2.62
N ILE A 109 -20.66 1.15 -3.25
CA ILE A 109 -19.45 0.65 -2.61
C ILE A 109 -18.94 1.67 -1.59
N ALA A 110 -18.92 2.96 -1.93
CA ALA A 110 -18.53 4.04 -1.03
C ALA A 110 -19.46 4.11 0.18
N ILE A 111 -20.79 4.08 -0.02
CA ILE A 111 -21.77 4.06 1.08
C ILE A 111 -21.54 2.85 1.99
N PHE A 112 -21.31 1.67 1.41
CA PHE A 112 -21.00 0.46 2.17
C PHE A 112 -19.74 0.65 3.03
N VAL A 113 -18.64 1.11 2.44
CA VAL A 113 -17.39 1.37 3.16
C VAL A 113 -17.60 2.41 4.27
N ILE A 114 -18.25 3.53 3.95
CA ILE A 114 -18.53 4.60 4.92
C ILE A 114 -19.34 4.08 6.10
N THR A 115 -20.35 3.26 5.83
CA THR A 115 -21.26 2.75 6.86
C THR A 115 -20.56 1.71 7.74
N VAL A 116 -19.94 0.70 7.14
CA VAL A 116 -19.35 -0.43 7.87
C VAL A 116 -18.11 0.00 8.64
N TRP A 117 -17.20 0.74 8.00
CA TRP A 117 -15.98 1.20 8.68
C TRP A 117 -16.22 2.43 9.55
N GLY A 118 -17.22 3.26 9.23
CA GLY A 118 -17.67 4.30 10.16
C GLY A 118 -18.18 3.68 11.45
N ALA A 119 -18.97 2.60 11.37
CA ALA A 119 -19.41 1.86 12.56
C ALA A 119 -18.23 1.23 13.31
N TRP A 120 -17.25 0.63 12.62
CA TRP A 120 -16.04 0.10 13.25
C TRP A 120 -15.23 1.20 13.96
N SER A 121 -14.93 2.32 13.29
CA SER A 121 -14.22 3.44 13.90
C SER A 121 -14.96 4.02 15.10
N LEU A 122 -16.28 4.18 15.03
CA LEU A 122 -17.10 4.64 16.14
C LEU A 122 -17.08 3.65 17.32
N TRP A 123 -17.17 2.34 17.04
CA TRP A 123 -17.04 1.31 18.07
C TRP A 123 -15.67 1.37 18.74
N GLY A 124 -14.59 1.54 17.96
CA GLY A 124 -13.22 1.64 18.47
C GLY A 124 -12.96 2.84 19.39
N VAL A 125 -13.74 3.92 19.28
CA VAL A 125 -13.63 5.10 20.17
C VAL A 125 -14.73 5.20 21.22
N SER A 126 -15.69 4.27 21.22
CA SER A 126 -16.85 4.31 22.11
C SER A 126 -16.54 3.99 23.58
N GLY A 127 -15.38 3.39 23.86
CA GLY A 127 -15.02 2.84 25.17
C GLY A 127 -15.49 1.40 25.42
N TYR A 128 -16.25 0.79 24.48
CA TYR A 128 -16.67 -0.62 24.58
C TYR A 128 -15.64 -1.62 24.07
N ALA A 129 -14.74 -1.21 23.18
CA ALA A 129 -13.72 -2.10 22.63
C ALA A 129 -12.64 -2.37 23.69
N ASP A 130 -12.21 -3.64 23.83
CA ASP A 130 -11.10 -4.03 24.73
C ASP A 130 -9.82 -3.23 24.46
N ARG A 131 -9.63 -2.86 23.18
CA ARG A 131 -8.53 -2.02 22.72
C ARG A 131 -9.09 -0.84 21.92
N GLY A 132 -8.82 0.37 22.40
CA GLY A 132 -9.26 1.61 21.74
C GLY A 132 -8.60 1.83 20.38
N ASP A 133 -9.30 2.56 19.50
CA ASP A 133 -8.87 2.78 18.11
C ASP A 133 -9.03 4.24 17.65
N ALA A 134 -8.54 5.17 18.45
CA ALA A 134 -8.58 6.60 18.15
C ALA A 134 -7.77 6.96 16.90
N VAL A 135 -6.60 6.33 16.71
CA VAL A 135 -5.81 6.49 15.48
C VAL A 135 -6.54 5.90 14.29
N GLY A 136 -7.15 4.72 14.40
CA GLY A 136 -7.97 4.15 13.32
C GLY A 136 -9.13 5.06 12.91
N ALA A 137 -9.79 5.71 13.87
CA ALA A 137 -10.84 6.69 13.59
C ALA A 137 -10.31 7.97 12.91
N LEU A 138 -9.14 8.47 13.32
CA LEU A 138 -8.46 9.58 12.64
C LEU A 138 -8.13 9.21 11.19
N LEU A 139 -7.52 8.04 10.98
CA LEU A 139 -7.18 7.53 9.65
C LEU A 139 -8.41 7.35 8.78
N PHE A 140 -9.54 6.96 9.36
CA PHE A 140 -10.81 6.86 8.63
C PHE A 140 -11.28 8.23 8.15
N GLY A 141 -11.19 9.27 9.00
CA GLY A 141 -11.46 10.65 8.60
C GLY A 141 -10.56 11.11 7.44
N ILE A 142 -9.27 10.79 7.49
CA ILE A 142 -8.32 11.09 6.39
C ILE A 142 -8.70 10.34 5.11
N PHE A 143 -9.08 9.07 5.21
CA PHE A 143 -9.57 8.29 4.08
C PHE A 143 -10.82 8.93 3.45
N LEU A 144 -11.78 9.42 4.24
CA LEU A 144 -12.96 10.11 3.73
C LEU A 144 -12.59 11.38 2.95
N ILE A 145 -11.58 12.14 3.42
CA ILE A 145 -11.08 13.31 2.69
C ILE A 145 -10.55 12.90 1.33
N TRP A 146 -9.75 11.82 1.22
CA TRP A 146 -9.28 11.34 -0.08
C TRP A 146 -10.40 10.76 -0.95
N LEU A 147 -11.39 10.11 -0.36
CA LEU A 147 -12.54 9.58 -1.09
C LEU A 147 -13.36 10.70 -1.75
N ILE A 148 -13.46 11.87 -1.10
CA ILE A 148 -14.27 13.00 -1.58
C ILE A 148 -13.44 13.96 -2.45
N ALA A 149 -12.22 14.30 -2.03
CA ALA A 149 -11.42 15.38 -2.61
C ALA A 149 -10.10 14.91 -3.25
N GLY A 150 -9.79 13.62 -3.15
CA GLY A 150 -8.55 13.08 -3.68
C GLY A 150 -8.52 13.00 -5.20
N ARG A 151 -7.31 12.93 -5.78
CA ARG A 151 -7.11 12.96 -7.24
C ARG A 151 -7.64 11.71 -7.95
N SER A 152 -7.72 10.57 -7.25
CA SER A 152 -8.12 9.28 -7.80
C SER A 152 -8.99 8.48 -6.82
N PRO A 153 -10.22 8.95 -6.53
CA PRO A 153 -11.06 8.40 -5.45
C PRO A 153 -11.43 6.92 -5.66
N LEU A 154 -11.58 6.46 -6.90
CA LEU A 154 -11.83 5.04 -7.18
C LEU A 154 -10.62 4.15 -6.84
N VAL A 155 -9.39 4.65 -7.02
CA VAL A 155 -8.18 3.90 -6.65
C VAL A 155 -8.08 3.83 -5.12
N TYR A 156 -8.33 4.93 -4.42
CA TYR A 156 -8.34 4.94 -2.95
C TYR A 156 -9.42 4.01 -2.38
N LEU A 157 -10.64 4.06 -2.94
CA LEU A 157 -11.72 3.16 -2.57
C LEU A 157 -11.37 1.69 -2.83
N ALA A 158 -10.67 1.40 -3.93
CA ALA A 158 -10.23 0.05 -4.26
C ALA A 158 -9.08 -0.44 -3.37
N ALA A 159 -8.09 0.42 -3.10
CA ALA A 159 -6.98 0.15 -2.19
C ALA A 159 -7.51 -0.21 -0.80
N PHE A 160 -8.55 0.47 -0.35
CA PHE A 160 -9.21 0.21 0.92
C PHE A 160 -9.60 -1.26 1.12
N PHE A 161 -10.12 -1.94 0.08
CA PHE A 161 -10.50 -3.35 0.17
C PHE A 161 -9.30 -4.30 0.32
N ILE A 162 -8.31 -4.18 -0.57
CA ILE A 162 -7.15 -5.08 -0.53
C ILE A 162 -6.30 -4.86 0.73
N THR A 163 -6.26 -3.62 1.22
CA THR A 163 -5.51 -3.26 2.42
C THR A 163 -6.23 -3.62 3.70
N THR A 164 -7.56 -3.49 3.76
CA THR A 164 -8.28 -4.06 4.91
C THR A 164 -8.13 -5.58 4.94
N TRP A 165 -8.20 -6.25 3.79
CA TRP A 165 -7.98 -7.69 3.70
C TRP A 165 -6.61 -8.11 4.22
N LEU A 166 -5.53 -7.45 3.77
CA LEU A 166 -4.18 -7.79 4.20
C LEU A 166 -3.95 -7.45 5.68
N GLU A 167 -4.48 -6.33 6.20
CA GLU A 167 -4.31 -5.93 7.60
C GLU A 167 -5.03 -6.88 8.55
N LEU A 168 -6.27 -7.26 8.25
CA LEU A 168 -7.01 -8.24 9.04
C LEU A 168 -6.30 -9.59 9.06
N ILE A 169 -5.84 -10.07 7.91
CA ILE A 169 -5.16 -11.37 7.83
C ILE A 169 -3.80 -11.32 8.51
N GLY A 170 -2.96 -10.34 8.19
CA GLY A 170 -1.60 -10.24 8.69
C GLY A 170 -1.53 -10.12 10.21
N THR A 171 -2.40 -9.30 10.79
CA THR A 171 -2.50 -9.19 12.26
C THR A 171 -3.09 -10.45 12.89
N SER A 172 -4.08 -11.11 12.25
CA SER A 172 -4.68 -12.35 12.78
C SER A 172 -3.71 -13.53 12.83
N VAL A 173 -2.78 -13.63 11.88
CA VAL A 173 -1.75 -14.69 11.86
C VAL A 173 -0.49 -14.31 12.64
N GLY A 174 -0.46 -13.11 13.24
CA GLY A 174 0.69 -12.62 14.00
C GLY A 174 1.91 -12.28 13.13
N ALA A 175 1.71 -11.93 11.86
CA ALA A 175 2.80 -11.48 10.98
C ALA A 175 3.36 -10.13 11.44
N TRP A 176 2.47 -9.23 11.86
CA TRP A 176 2.79 -8.00 12.59
C TRP A 176 1.73 -7.70 13.63
N GLN A 177 2.07 -6.82 14.57
CA GLN A 177 1.16 -6.32 15.58
C GLN A 177 1.33 -4.82 15.73
N TRP A 178 0.24 -4.08 15.62
CA TRP A 178 0.21 -2.64 15.89
C TRP A 178 0.45 -2.35 17.36
N ALA A 179 1.19 -1.28 17.67
CA ALA A 179 1.43 -0.83 19.05
C ALA A 179 0.12 -0.41 19.71
N ALA A 180 -0.12 -0.73 20.98
CA ALA A 180 -1.39 -0.39 21.65
C ALA A 180 -1.64 1.12 21.73
N ILE A 181 -0.57 1.87 21.94
CA ILE A 181 -0.54 3.33 21.91
C ILE A 181 0.39 3.73 20.79
N ASP A 182 -0.08 4.59 19.89
CA ASP A 182 0.73 5.12 18.80
C ASP A 182 1.88 5.98 19.36
N PRO A 183 3.14 5.72 18.97
CA PRO A 183 4.31 6.40 19.52
C PRO A 183 4.36 7.90 19.20
N LEU A 184 3.74 8.33 18.11
CA LEU A 184 3.80 9.70 17.62
C LEU A 184 2.73 10.58 18.27
N LEU A 185 1.48 10.09 18.31
CA LEU A 185 0.32 10.82 18.80
C LEU A 185 0.03 10.57 20.29
N GLY A 186 0.54 9.47 20.85
CA GLY A 186 0.20 9.03 22.21
C GLY A 186 -1.25 8.56 22.35
N TRP A 187 -1.90 8.19 21.26
CA TRP A 187 -3.31 7.78 21.22
C TRP A 187 -3.47 6.27 21.08
N ALA A 188 -4.57 5.73 21.58
CA ALA A 188 -4.89 4.32 21.40
C ALA A 188 -5.13 3.98 19.92
N GLN A 189 -4.66 2.82 19.48
CA GLN A 189 -4.92 2.29 18.14
C GLN A 189 -5.22 0.79 18.17
N GLY A 190 -6.10 0.32 17.29
CA GLY A 190 -6.51 -1.07 17.16
C GLY A 190 -5.40 -1.99 16.65
N ASN A 191 -5.71 -3.29 16.51
CA ASN A 191 -4.84 -4.27 15.85
C ASN A 191 -5.66 -5.16 14.90
N PRO A 192 -5.85 -4.75 13.64
CA PRO A 192 -5.32 -3.51 13.03
C PRO A 192 -6.17 -2.28 13.38
N PRO A 193 -5.66 -1.06 13.19
CA PRO A 193 -6.48 0.15 13.20
C PRO A 193 -7.55 0.08 12.11
N SER A 194 -8.76 0.54 12.42
CA SER A 194 -9.96 0.38 11.58
C SER A 194 -9.75 0.87 10.14
N ALA A 195 -8.93 1.89 9.94
CA ALA A 195 -8.66 2.46 8.63
C ALA A 195 -7.16 2.60 8.33
N ALA A 196 -6.34 1.62 8.71
CA ALA A 196 -4.94 1.53 8.30
C ALA A 196 -4.73 1.71 6.77
N SER A 197 -5.75 1.38 5.97
CA SER A 197 -5.88 1.68 4.53
C SER A 197 -5.55 3.11 4.12
N ALA A 198 -5.68 4.08 5.02
CA ALA A 198 -5.28 5.46 4.76
C ALA A 198 -3.79 5.56 4.39
N TRP A 199 -2.90 4.84 5.06
CA TRP A 199 -1.48 4.86 4.72
C TRP A 199 -1.21 4.38 3.30
N TYR A 200 -1.96 3.39 2.83
CA TYR A 200 -1.87 2.91 1.46
C TYR A 200 -2.43 3.92 0.46
N CYS A 201 -3.49 4.64 0.80
CA CYS A 201 -4.00 5.74 -0.04
C CYS A 201 -2.97 6.87 -0.17
N LEU A 202 -2.15 7.13 0.85
CA LEU A 202 -1.00 8.03 0.75
C LEU A 202 0.04 7.51 -0.25
N VAL A 203 0.41 6.22 -0.15
CA VAL A 203 1.31 5.58 -1.14
C VAL A 203 0.75 5.74 -2.56
N ASP A 204 -0.53 5.47 -2.75
CA ASP A 204 -1.20 5.59 -4.04
C ASP A 204 -1.17 7.03 -4.57
N ALA A 205 -1.45 8.01 -3.70
CA ALA A 205 -1.42 9.42 -4.05
C ALA A 205 -0.03 9.88 -4.49
N VAL A 206 1.03 9.44 -3.78
CA VAL A 206 2.43 9.71 -4.14
C VAL A 206 2.79 9.04 -5.46
N ALA A 207 2.40 7.78 -5.66
CA ALA A 207 2.64 7.05 -6.91
C ALA A 207 2.00 7.74 -8.11
N ILE A 208 0.71 8.08 -8.01
CA ILE A 208 -0.05 8.76 -9.07
C ILE A 208 0.51 10.16 -9.33
N GLY A 209 0.79 10.93 -8.28
CA GLY A 209 1.32 12.29 -8.40
C GLY A 209 2.76 12.34 -8.94
N GLY A 210 3.58 11.35 -8.57
CA GLY A 210 5.01 11.31 -8.91
C GLY A 210 5.32 10.75 -10.29
N ALA A 211 4.46 9.88 -10.85
CA ALA A 211 4.77 9.20 -12.11
C ALA A 211 4.94 10.15 -13.31
N GLY A 212 4.06 11.13 -13.47
CA GLY A 212 4.17 12.13 -14.55
C GLY A 212 5.49 12.91 -14.51
N PRO A 213 5.84 13.56 -13.38
CA PRO A 213 7.14 14.20 -13.19
C PRO A 213 8.33 13.27 -13.44
N ALA A 214 8.31 12.04 -12.90
CA ALA A 214 9.38 11.07 -13.05
C ALA A 214 9.62 10.71 -14.54
N VAL A 215 8.57 10.39 -15.28
CA VAL A 215 8.66 10.08 -16.72
C VAL A 215 9.22 11.26 -17.52
N ARG A 216 8.79 12.49 -17.20
CA ARG A 216 9.34 13.71 -17.85
C ARG A 216 10.82 13.92 -17.50
N GLY A 217 11.21 13.70 -16.25
CA GLY A 217 12.59 13.80 -15.79
C GLY A 217 13.51 12.84 -16.53
N VAL A 218 13.13 11.56 -16.63
CA VAL A 218 13.89 10.54 -17.37
C VAL A 218 14.04 10.91 -18.85
N LYS A 219 12.97 11.36 -19.51
CA LYS A 219 13.05 11.81 -20.92
C LYS A 219 14.04 12.96 -21.10
N ARG A 220 14.03 13.94 -20.18
CA ARG A 220 14.97 15.09 -20.21
C ARG A 220 16.41 14.64 -20.00
N LEU A 221 16.66 13.74 -19.05
CA LEU A 221 18.01 13.19 -18.79
C LEU A 221 18.52 12.38 -19.98
N CYS A 222 17.69 11.54 -20.59
CA CYS A 222 18.06 10.80 -21.79
C CYS A 222 18.33 11.73 -22.99
N ALA A 223 17.54 12.80 -23.16
CA ALA A 223 17.78 13.79 -24.19
C ALA A 223 19.10 14.52 -23.96
N TRP A 224 19.37 14.95 -22.73
CA TRP A 224 20.63 15.59 -22.33
C TRP A 224 21.82 14.67 -22.59
N TYR A 225 21.77 13.40 -22.13
CA TYR A 225 22.85 12.43 -22.35
C TYR A 225 23.12 12.18 -23.83
N ARG A 226 22.08 12.09 -24.66
CA ARG A 226 22.23 11.97 -26.12
C ARG A 226 22.89 13.21 -26.72
N SER A 227 22.49 14.41 -26.31
CA SER A 227 23.15 15.64 -26.78
C SER A 227 24.61 15.75 -26.33
N SER A 228 24.93 15.39 -25.09
CA SER A 228 26.30 15.40 -24.56
C SER A 228 27.18 14.32 -25.21
N GLY A 229 26.62 13.14 -25.50
CA GLY A 229 27.31 12.07 -26.23
C GLY A 229 27.53 12.39 -27.71
N VAL A 230 26.66 13.19 -28.33
CA VAL A 230 26.86 13.72 -29.68
C VAL A 230 27.96 14.78 -29.68
N LEU A 231 27.94 15.73 -28.73
CA LEU A 231 28.98 16.75 -28.58
C LEU A 231 30.38 16.15 -28.38
N ASN A 232 30.50 15.09 -27.57
CA ASN A 232 31.77 14.37 -27.38
C ASN A 232 32.22 13.58 -28.61
N ARG A 233 31.33 13.23 -29.55
CA ARG A 233 31.67 12.51 -30.79
C ARG A 233 31.98 13.43 -31.96
N THR A 234 31.48 14.67 -31.95
CA THR A 234 31.68 15.64 -33.05
C THR A 234 32.92 16.49 -32.90
N GLY A 235 33.70 16.36 -31.82
CA GLY A 235 35.06 16.90 -31.73
C GLY A 235 35.21 18.36 -32.16
N ILE A 236 34.34 19.24 -31.68
CA ILE A 236 34.57 20.69 -31.77
C ILE A 236 35.13 21.11 -30.41
N SER A 237 36.45 20.99 -30.28
CA SER A 237 37.27 21.76 -29.34
C SER A 237 37.55 23.13 -29.92
#